data_AF-A0A3D4UQC9-F1
#
_entry.id   AF-A0A3D4UQC9-F1
#
_cell.length_a   1.000
_cell.length_b   1.000
_cell.length_c   1.000
_cell.angle_alpha   90.00
_cell.angle_beta   90.00
_cell.angle_gamma   90.00
#
_symmetry.space_group_name_H-M   'P 1'
#
loop_
_entity.id
_entity.type
_entity.pdbx_description
1 polymer ?
#
loop_
_entity_poly.entity_id
_entity_poly.type
_entity_poly.pdbx_seq_one_letter_code
_entity_poly.pdbx_strand_id
1 'polypeptide(L)'
;MCLHSHTNGVRDYSKAIPISDRIQKINKLYNEGHTIIYWTARGTVTGIDWRGTTERQFKEWGVEYHELKFGKPAYDLFVDDKNINSERFFNENINNRT
;
A
#
# COMPACT_ATOMS: atom_id res chain seq x y z
N MET A 1 3.14 1.56 -0.65
CA MET A 1 3.51 1.27 -2.04
C MET A 1 3.66 2.51 -2.89
N CYS A 2 2.90 3.57 -2.65
CA CYS A 2 2.92 4.77 -3.49
C CYS A 2 2.71 6.01 -2.61
N LEU A 3 3.17 7.15 -3.10
CA LEU A 3 2.83 8.46 -2.55
C LEU A 3 1.63 9.03 -3.29
N HIS A 4 0.87 9.88 -2.62
CA HIS A 4 -0.30 10.57 -3.18
C HIS A 4 -0.10 12.06 -3.02
N SER A 5 -0.45 12.82 -4.04
CA SER A 5 -0.62 14.27 -3.89
C SER A 5 -2.01 14.57 -3.33
N HIS A 6 -2.10 15.64 -2.55
CA HIS A 6 -3.35 16.18 -2.05
C HIS A 6 -3.76 17.37 -2.91
N THR A 7 -4.99 17.36 -3.44
CA THR A 7 -5.59 18.54 -4.06
C THR A 7 -6.87 18.87 -3.33
N ASN A 8 -6.92 20.04 -2.68
CA ASN A 8 -8.11 20.54 -1.96
C ASN A 8 -8.70 19.55 -0.94
N GLY A 9 -7.84 18.81 -0.22
CA GLY A 9 -8.27 17.83 0.80
C GLY A 9 -8.73 16.48 0.25
N VAL A 10 -8.94 16.35 -1.06
CA VAL A 10 -9.30 15.09 -1.71
C VAL A 10 -8.04 14.40 -2.24
N ARG A 11 -7.90 13.11 -1.97
CA ARG A 11 -6.82 12.29 -2.53
C ARG A 11 -7.19 11.83 -3.94
N ASP A 12 -6.41 12.27 -4.93
CA ASP A 12 -6.52 11.81 -6.32
C ASP A 12 -5.53 10.67 -6.55
N TYR A 13 -6.02 9.43 -6.48
CA TYR A 13 -5.18 8.25 -6.64
C TYR A 13 -4.65 8.08 -8.07
N SER A 14 -5.22 8.74 -9.08
CA SER A 14 -4.74 8.64 -10.47
C SER A 14 -3.32 9.22 -10.62
N LYS A 15 -2.95 10.18 -9.76
CA LYS A 15 -1.65 10.85 -9.74
C LYS A 15 -0.66 10.23 -8.76
N ALA A 16 -0.99 9.06 -8.21
CA ALA A 16 -0.10 8.35 -7.30
C ALA A 16 1.21 7.99 -8.00
N ILE A 17 2.33 8.10 -7.29
CA ILE A 17 3.65 7.70 -7.78
C ILE A 17 4.20 6.51 -6.98
N PRO A 18 4.86 5.54 -7.62
CA PRO A 18 5.36 4.36 -6.91
C PRO A 18 6.49 4.72 -5.94
N ILE A 19 6.56 3.97 -4.84
CA ILE A 19 7.73 3.91 -3.95
C ILE A 19 8.44 2.60 -4.27
N SER A 20 9.33 2.63 -5.26
CA SER A 20 9.94 1.44 -5.86
C SER A 20 10.61 0.52 -4.83
N ASP A 21 11.33 1.07 -3.85
CA ASP A 21 12.00 0.28 -2.80
C ASP A 21 11.01 -0.55 -1.97
N ARG A 22 9.82 0.00 -1.69
CA ARG A 22 8.76 -0.73 -0.97
C ARG A 22 8.14 -1.81 -1.86
N ILE A 23 8.00 -1.55 -3.16
CA ILE A 23 7.54 -2.55 -4.14
C ILE A 23 8.49 -3.72 -4.18
N GLN A 24 9.78 -3.46 -4.34
CA GLN A 24 10.81 -4.50 -4.38
C GLN A 24 10.84 -5.33 -3.09
N LYS A 25 10.74 -4.69 -1.91
CA LYS A 25 10.72 -5.41 -0.63
C LYS A 25 9.52 -6.36 -0.51
N ILE A 26 8.33 -5.96 -0.96
CA ILE A 26 7.15 -6.83 -0.91
C ILE A 26 7.21 -7.92 -1.99
N ASN A 27 7.65 -7.59 -3.22
CA ASN A 27 7.82 -8.59 -4.26
C ASN A 27 8.85 -9.66 -3.86
N LYS A 28 9.89 -9.29 -3.11
CA LYS A 28 10.82 -10.27 -2.53
C LYS A 28 10.09 -11.27 -1.61
N LEU A 29 9.22 -10.79 -0.71
CA LEU A 29 8.42 -11.66 0.16
C LEU A 29 7.47 -12.55 -0.66
N TYR A 30 6.85 -12.01 -1.71
CA TYR A 30 6.05 -12.80 -2.64
C TYR A 30 6.86 -13.96 -3.23
N ASN A 31 8.06 -13.66 -3.74
CA ASN A 31 8.97 -14.65 -4.34
C ASN A 31 9.52 -15.67 -3.33
N GLU A 32 9.57 -15.32 -2.04
CA GLU A 32 9.94 -16.22 -0.94
C GLU A 32 8.78 -17.15 -0.53
N GLY A 33 7.61 -17.05 -1.18
CA GLY A 33 6.46 -17.91 -0.96
C GLY A 33 5.44 -17.36 0.03
N HIS A 34 5.56 -16.10 0.44
CA HIS A 34 4.55 -15.47 1.31
C HIS A 34 3.30 -15.08 0.53
N THR A 35 2.12 -15.30 1.13
CA THR A 35 0.87 -14.78 0.60
C THR A 35 0.75 -13.28 0.84
N ILE A 36 0.70 -12.51 -0.24
CA ILE A 36 0.58 -11.05 -0.22
C ILE A 36 -0.85 -10.62 -0.54
N ILE A 37 -1.53 -10.03 0.45
CA ILE A 37 -2.87 -9.46 0.30
C ILE A 37 -2.80 -7.95 0.55
N TYR A 38 -3.12 -7.16 -0.46
CA TYR A 38 -3.27 -5.71 -0.31
C TYR A 38 -4.70 -5.39 0.12
N TRP A 39 -4.87 -4.74 1.27
CA TRP A 39 -6.18 -4.24 1.73
C TRP A 39 -6.17 -2.72 1.87
N THR A 40 -6.95 -2.04 1.04
CA THR A 40 -6.90 -0.59 0.90
C THR A 40 -8.21 0.09 1.29
N ALA A 41 -8.09 1.29 1.87
CA ALA A 41 -9.19 2.19 2.17
C ALA A 41 -9.47 3.20 1.04
N ARG A 42 -8.80 3.04 -0.12
CA ARG A 42 -9.10 3.83 -1.32
C ARG A 42 -10.59 3.76 -1.63
N GLY A 43 -11.26 4.91 -1.68
CA GLY A 43 -12.69 5.00 -1.98
C GLY A 43 -13.62 4.68 -0.81
N THR A 44 -13.14 4.18 0.34
CA THR A 44 -14.02 3.82 1.46
C THR A 44 -14.87 5.00 1.94
N VAL A 45 -14.25 6.18 2.11
CA VAL A 45 -14.96 7.38 2.60
C VAL A 45 -15.68 8.11 1.47
N THR A 46 -15.10 8.13 0.27
CA THR A 46 -15.61 8.95 -0.84
C THR A 46 -16.63 8.23 -1.73
N GLY A 47 -16.74 6.90 -1.63
CA GLY A 47 -17.57 6.06 -2.50
C GLY A 47 -17.05 5.92 -3.94
N ILE A 48 -15.92 6.54 -4.29
CA ILE A 48 -15.33 6.47 -5.63
C ILE A 48 -14.67 5.11 -5.80
N ASP A 49 -15.02 4.39 -6.88
CA ASP A 49 -14.34 3.15 -7.24
C ASP A 49 -12.96 3.43 -7.85
N TRP A 50 -11.92 3.07 -7.10
CA TRP A 50 -10.53 3.19 -7.50
C TRP A 50 -9.90 1.88 -7.98
N ARG A 51 -10.70 0.82 -8.17
CA ARG A 51 -10.21 -0.51 -8.56
C ARG A 51 -9.42 -0.46 -9.86
N GLY A 52 -10.04 -0.01 -10.95
CA GLY A 52 -9.40 0.01 -12.27
C GLY A 52 -8.12 0.87 -12.31
N THR A 53 -8.10 2.00 -11.59
CA THR A 53 -6.90 2.83 -11.45
C THR A 53 -5.80 2.11 -10.67
N THR A 54 -6.14 1.45 -9.57
CA THR A 54 -5.16 0.75 -8.72
C THR A 54 -4.59 -0.48 -9.41
N GLU A 55 -5.42 -1.27 -10.08
CA GLU A 55 -4.97 -2.47 -10.81
C GLU A 55 -4.06 -2.10 -11.99
N ARG A 56 -4.42 -1.05 -12.75
CA ARG A 56 -3.55 -0.51 -13.80
C ARG A 56 -2.19 -0.08 -13.23
N GLN A 57 -2.20 0.70 -12.16
CA GLN A 57 -0.96 1.14 -11.49
C GLN A 57 -0.12 -0.03 -10.97
N PHE A 58 -0.74 -1.03 -10.35
CA PHE A 58 -0.03 -2.21 -9.86
C PHE A 58 0.65 -2.97 -10.99
N LYS A 59 -0.05 -3.12 -12.14
CA LYS A 59 0.52 -3.72 -13.34
C LYS A 59 1.68 -2.89 -13.90
N GLU A 60 1.50 -1.58 -14.03
CA GLU A 60 2.53 -0.66 -14.55
C GLU A 60 3.78 -0.62 -13.66
N TRP A 61 3.60 -0.72 -12.34
CA TRP A 61 4.70 -0.65 -11.38
C TRP A 61 5.30 -2.03 -11.03
N GLY A 62 4.78 -3.11 -11.63
CA GLY A 62 5.24 -4.47 -11.38
C GLY A 62 5.02 -4.92 -9.93
N VAL A 63 3.86 -4.65 -9.35
CA VAL A 63 3.50 -5.10 -7.99
C VAL A 63 3.00 -6.54 -8.05
N GLU A 64 3.65 -7.44 -7.30
CA GLU A 64 3.27 -8.84 -7.16
C GLU A 64 2.34 -9.02 -5.95
N TYR A 65 1.21 -9.72 -6.14
CA TYR A 65 0.22 -9.95 -5.09
C TYR A 65 -0.72 -11.12 -5.40
N HIS A 66 -1.32 -11.68 -4.36
CA HIS A 66 -2.32 -12.74 -4.47
C HIS A 66 -3.74 -12.17 -4.49
N GLU A 67 -4.03 -11.18 -3.64
CA GLU A 67 -5.35 -10.55 -3.55
C GLU A 67 -5.27 -9.03 -3.37
N LEU A 68 -6.22 -8.31 -3.96
CA LEU A 68 -6.44 -6.87 -3.77
C LEU A 68 -7.88 -6.62 -3.27
N LYS A 69 -7.98 -6.27 -1.98
CA LYS A 69 -9.23 -5.98 -1.28
C LYS A 69 -9.43 -4.47 -1.14
N PHE A 70 -10.65 -4.03 -1.44
CA PHE A 70 -11.13 -2.67 -1.18
C PHE A 70 -12.08 -2.66 0.01
N GLY A 71 -12.50 -1.47 0.43
CA GLY A 71 -13.47 -1.34 1.53
C GLY A 71 -12.85 -1.58 2.91
N LYS A 72 -11.53 -1.37 3.07
CA LYS A 72 -10.94 -1.30 4.40
C LYS A 72 -11.63 -0.18 5.19
N PRO A 73 -12.21 -0.44 6.38
CA PRO A 73 -12.93 0.56 7.15
C PRO A 73 -12.09 1.80 7.42
N ALA A 74 -12.74 2.96 7.46
CA ALA A 74 -12.12 4.16 8.01
C ALA A 74 -12.10 4.04 9.53
N TYR A 75 -10.92 4.19 10.13
CA TYR A 75 -10.72 4.12 11.58
C TYR A 75 -9.67 5.14 12.01
N ASP A 76 -9.75 5.55 13.28
CA ASP A 76 -8.74 6.41 13.91
C ASP A 76 -7.53 5.60 14.40
N LEU A 77 -7.76 4.40 14.92
CA LEU A 77 -6.73 3.50 15.46
C LEU A 77 -7.02 2.04 15.07
N PHE A 78 -5.95 1.29 14.80
CA PHE A 78 -6.02 -0.15 14.54
C PHE A 78 -5.13 -0.89 15.54
N VAL A 79 -5.75 -1.58 16.49
CA VAL A 79 -5.06 -2.36 17.53
C VAL A 79 -5.25 -3.84 17.23
N ASP A 80 -4.14 -4.53 16.99
CA ASP A 80 -4.07 -5.94 16.64
C ASP A 80 -2.70 -6.45 17.10
N ASP A 81 -2.63 -7.66 17.66
CA ASP A 81 -1.42 -8.24 18.25
C ASP A 81 -0.32 -8.52 17.21
N LYS A 82 -0.69 -8.64 15.94
CA LYS A 82 0.22 -8.94 14.80
C LYS A 82 0.38 -7.79 13.82
N ASN A 83 -0.26 -6.65 14.07
CA ASN A 83 -0.08 -5.44 13.28
C ASN A 83 1.32 -4.84 13.48
N ILE A 84 1.99 -4.52 12.37
CA ILE A 84 3.19 -3.68 12.36
C ILE A 84 2.89 -2.40 11.57
N ASN A 85 3.21 -1.24 12.16
CA ASN A 85 3.13 0.05 11.46
C ASN A 85 4.02 0.04 10.20
N SER A 86 3.52 0.58 9.09
CA SER A 86 4.23 0.53 7.81
C SER A 86 5.60 1.22 7.84
N GLU A 87 5.71 2.37 8.50
CA GLU A 87 6.98 3.09 8.57
C GLU A 87 8.00 2.30 9.38
N ARG A 88 7.59 1.66 10.48
CA ARG A 88 8.47 0.73 11.21
C ARG A 88 8.94 -0.41 10.30
N PHE A 89 8.01 -1.10 9.63
CA PHE A 89 8.34 -2.22 8.76
C PHE A 89 9.30 -1.85 7.60
N PHE A 90 9.18 -0.65 7.03
CA PHE A 90 10.02 -0.23 5.91
C PHE A 90 11.33 0.48 6.35
N ASN A 91 11.38 1.10 7.53
CA ASN A 91 12.52 1.93 7.96
C ASN A 91 13.50 1.23 8.92
N GLU A 92 13.38 -0.09 9.14
CA GLU A 92 14.22 -0.88 10.06
C GLU A 92 15.74 -0.90 9.77
N ASN A 93 16.23 -0.24 8.71
CA ASN A 93 17.64 -0.19 8.35
C ASN A 93 18.44 1.02 8.92
N ILE A 94 17.88 1.84 9.82
CA ILE A 94 18.61 3.01 10.36
C ILE A 94 19.54 2.66 11.56
N ASN A 95 19.36 1.53 12.24
CA ASN A 95 20.11 1.22 13.46
C ASN A 95 21.32 0.27 13.28
N ASN A 96 21.68 -0.11 12.04
CA ASN A 96 22.85 -0.96 11.74
C ASN A 96 23.98 -0.22 11.01
N ARG A 97 24.06 1.10 11.15
CA ARG A 97 25.28 1.86 10.83
C ARG A 97 25.91 2.30 12.15
N THR A 98 26.82 1.46 12.65
CA THR A 98 27.86 1.80 13.63
C THR A 98 28.52 3.13 13.31
#